data_AF-A0AAW6FRM1-F1
#
_entry.id   AF-A0AAW6FRM1-F1
#
_cell.length_a   1.000
_cell.length_b   1.000
_cell.length_c   1.000
_cell.angle_alpha   90.00
_cell.angle_beta   90.00
_cell.angle_gamma   90.00
#
_symmetry.space_group_name_H-M   'P 1'
#
loop_
_entity.id
_entity.type
_entity.pdbx_description
1 polymer ?
#
loop_
_entity_poly.entity_id
_entity_poly.type
_entity_poly.pdbx_seq_one_letter_code
_entity_poly.pdbx_strand_id
1 'polypeptide(L)'
;MAYDKNIPDVLQLLRLDLGNVDYTVPMDTTIARYTIDGDYFPRYCIADASDDADTMDIQGAIEETMHAILDYGGNADDLRTAMGLVPEAEIDPDIIESDEHTSIDLGYCLDGQLTGFEVLDIGECDIKDALNGHQIENVMTALNNLPVNLRLPAAKVLSQDVEQDFTEWQAYQICKAFEAGIEEDTIYRLIANPDLNHGQMRELRRIAEQMGLTSPDVSPYTKDMFKTLASGGYDVEKLRQTHGLMKAAKEKEISFDRDWLKLDSDQMNAVRYGLISDVPMDVLADYTDGSYSADHMTALNIALIEGMEKPGIERLTNPDLSIEQVWAFYQAITGGRFTEEQLDILCDPTRPVAVMEAMRTGLTFGVDAQTVLRLADGSFAPEQMESLYLAAGDKDITPEMLDVIADASLKPEQMDALKISFQQGGSIADVEAEKKSMPRSVKYAGQAGKADAIRSTKLHETAKESREASAQLGSESHGDKAVEREELE
;
A
#
# COMPACT_ATOMS: atom_id res chain seq x y z
N MET A 1 33.18 -30.35 -24.66
CA MET A 1 33.41 -31.40 -23.62
C MET A 1 32.24 -31.33 -22.65
N ALA A 2 32.33 -31.83 -21.40
CA ALA A 2 31.26 -31.61 -20.41
C ALA A 2 31.57 -30.30 -19.66
N TYR A 3 30.54 -29.51 -19.36
CA TYR A 3 30.65 -28.25 -18.61
C TYR A 3 31.46 -28.39 -17.30
N ASP A 4 32.44 -27.50 -17.08
CA ASP A 4 33.20 -27.45 -15.83
C ASP A 4 32.38 -26.72 -14.75
N LYS A 5 31.80 -27.52 -13.84
CA LYS A 5 30.97 -27.02 -12.73
C LYS A 5 31.72 -26.19 -11.69
N ASN A 6 33.05 -26.12 -11.77
CA ASN A 6 33.85 -25.31 -10.85
C ASN A 6 34.06 -23.88 -11.36
N ILE A 7 33.61 -23.57 -12.59
CA ILE A 7 33.67 -22.21 -13.12
C ILE A 7 32.83 -21.28 -12.22
N PRO A 8 33.40 -20.16 -11.74
CA PRO A 8 32.67 -19.20 -10.93
C PRO A 8 31.55 -18.51 -11.72
N ASP A 9 30.35 -18.42 -11.10
CA ASP A 9 29.18 -17.75 -11.69
C ASP A 9 29.48 -16.31 -12.12
N VAL A 10 30.29 -15.58 -11.35
CA VAL A 10 30.69 -14.20 -11.67
C VAL A 10 31.29 -14.06 -13.07
N LEU A 11 32.16 -14.99 -13.47
CA LEU A 11 32.79 -14.95 -14.79
C LEU A 11 31.81 -15.32 -15.89
N GLN A 12 30.90 -16.24 -15.59
CA GLN A 12 29.82 -16.62 -16.51
C GLN A 12 28.85 -15.46 -16.76
N LEU A 13 28.49 -14.72 -15.71
CA LEU A 13 27.64 -13.53 -15.80
C LEU A 13 28.33 -12.38 -16.55
N LEU A 14 29.62 -12.14 -16.32
CA LEU A 14 30.37 -11.10 -17.04
C LEU A 14 30.49 -11.39 -18.53
N ARG A 15 30.69 -12.66 -18.91
CA ARG A 15 30.77 -13.06 -20.31
C ARG A 15 29.48 -12.81 -21.09
N LEU A 16 28.33 -12.76 -20.43
CA LEU A 16 27.06 -12.40 -21.09
C LEU A 16 27.02 -10.95 -21.58
N ASP A 17 27.74 -10.03 -20.94
CA ASP A 17 27.78 -8.62 -21.37
C ASP A 17 29.00 -8.33 -22.26
N LEU A 18 30.14 -8.98 -21.97
CA LEU A 18 31.38 -8.82 -22.73
C LEU A 18 31.35 -9.56 -24.08
N GLY A 19 30.62 -10.67 -24.16
CA GLY A 19 30.36 -11.37 -25.40
C GLY A 19 29.33 -10.59 -26.22
N ASN A 20 29.67 -10.20 -27.45
CA ASN A 20 28.74 -9.53 -28.36
C ASN A 20 27.44 -10.34 -28.47
N VAL A 21 26.33 -9.83 -27.91
CA VAL A 21 25.11 -10.61 -27.60
C VAL A 21 24.27 -10.88 -28.85
N ASP A 22 24.85 -11.62 -29.79
CA ASP A 22 24.12 -12.39 -30.79
C ASP A 22 24.34 -13.87 -30.46
N TYR A 23 23.36 -14.51 -29.82
CA TYR A 23 23.37 -15.92 -29.40
C TYR A 23 23.54 -16.94 -30.55
N THR A 24 23.72 -16.44 -31.78
CA THR A 24 24.01 -17.22 -32.99
C THR A 24 25.49 -17.18 -33.41
N VAL A 25 26.31 -16.33 -32.78
CA VAL A 25 27.75 -16.18 -33.05
C VAL A 25 28.56 -16.73 -31.86
N PRO A 26 29.65 -17.49 -32.08
CA PRO A 26 30.53 -17.91 -31.00
C PRO A 26 31.04 -16.70 -30.22
N MET A 27 31.09 -16.78 -28.88
CA MET A 27 31.63 -15.72 -28.04
C MET A 27 33.11 -15.48 -28.40
N ASP A 28 33.48 -14.23 -28.63
CA ASP A 28 34.89 -13.83 -28.81
C ASP A 28 35.71 -14.02 -27.50
N THR A 29 35.02 -14.21 -26.37
CA THR A 29 35.61 -14.45 -25.06
C THR A 29 35.31 -15.85 -24.52
N THR A 30 36.31 -16.49 -23.92
CA THR A 30 36.23 -17.76 -23.18
C THR A 30 36.73 -17.60 -21.75
N ILE A 31 36.78 -18.70 -21.01
CA ILE A 31 37.32 -18.77 -19.65
C ILE A 31 38.62 -19.56 -19.69
N ALA A 32 39.66 -19.04 -19.05
CA ALA A 32 40.88 -19.78 -18.78
C ALA A 32 40.92 -20.20 -17.32
N ARG A 33 41.56 -21.35 -17.06
CA ARG A 33 41.83 -21.90 -15.74
C ARG A 33 43.32 -21.84 -15.46
N TYR A 34 43.69 -21.43 -14.27
CA TYR A 34 45.08 -21.43 -13.81
C TYR A 34 45.23 -21.97 -12.40
N THR A 35 46.47 -22.30 -12.07
CA THR A 35 46.88 -22.85 -10.77
C THR A 35 47.99 -21.99 -10.19
N ILE A 36 47.91 -21.78 -8.88
CA ILE A 36 48.86 -20.99 -8.10
C ILE A 36 49.56 -21.95 -7.16
N ASP A 37 50.87 -21.83 -7.01
CA ASP A 37 51.61 -22.62 -6.03
C ASP A 37 51.07 -22.37 -4.62
N GLY A 38 50.84 -23.44 -3.85
CA GLY A 38 50.20 -23.37 -2.53
C GLY A 38 48.67 -23.27 -2.53
N ASP A 39 48.03 -22.98 -3.66
CA ASP A 39 46.56 -23.00 -3.80
C ASP A 39 46.06 -24.33 -4.37
N TYR A 40 45.13 -24.96 -3.66
CA TYR A 40 44.58 -26.26 -4.02
C TYR A 40 43.30 -26.16 -4.85
N PHE A 41 42.80 -24.95 -5.10
CA PHE A 41 41.61 -24.71 -5.91
C PHE A 41 41.97 -24.12 -7.27
N PRO A 42 41.31 -24.55 -8.36
CA PRO A 42 41.47 -23.91 -9.66
C PRO A 42 40.97 -22.47 -9.60
N ARG A 43 41.72 -21.56 -10.20
CA ARG A 43 41.35 -20.15 -10.37
C ARG A 43 41.09 -19.85 -11.83
N TYR A 44 40.33 -18.80 -12.09
CA TYR A 44 39.79 -18.55 -13.41
C TYR A 44 39.95 -17.08 -13.80
N CYS A 45 40.11 -16.83 -15.10
CA CYS A 45 40.04 -15.49 -15.69
C CYS A 45 39.35 -15.56 -17.05
N ILE A 46 38.99 -14.41 -17.60
CA ILE A 46 38.47 -14.29 -18.97
C ILE A 46 39.67 -14.24 -19.91
N ALA A 47 39.54 -14.89 -21.07
CA ALA A 47 40.54 -14.88 -22.13
C ALA A 47 39.86 -14.73 -23.51
N ASP A 48 40.59 -14.28 -24.53
CA ASP A 48 40.09 -14.31 -25.90
C ASP A 48 40.04 -15.77 -26.39
N ALA A 49 38.95 -16.15 -27.04
CA ALA A 49 38.77 -17.51 -27.54
C ALA A 49 39.78 -17.90 -28.64
N SER A 50 40.45 -16.91 -29.25
CA SER A 50 41.47 -17.09 -30.27
C SER A 50 42.91 -17.12 -29.73
N ASP A 51 43.11 -16.81 -28.46
CA ASP A 51 44.44 -16.74 -27.86
C ASP A 51 45.02 -18.14 -27.57
N ASP A 52 46.32 -18.29 -27.83
CA ASP A 52 47.10 -19.46 -27.47
C ASP A 52 47.80 -19.23 -26.12
N ALA A 53 47.58 -20.13 -25.17
CA ALA A 53 48.15 -20.10 -23.81
C ALA A 53 49.68 -19.96 -23.81
N ASP A 54 50.36 -20.47 -24.84
CA ASP A 54 51.83 -20.39 -24.93
C ASP A 54 52.34 -18.99 -25.35
N THR A 55 51.46 -18.11 -25.82
CA THR A 55 51.84 -16.81 -26.41
C THR A 55 51.11 -15.60 -25.84
N MET A 56 50.02 -15.82 -25.09
CA MET A 56 49.23 -14.74 -24.51
C MET A 56 49.91 -14.09 -23.30
N ASP A 57 49.53 -12.84 -23.05
CA ASP A 57 49.87 -12.15 -21.80
C ASP A 57 48.93 -12.61 -20.68
N ILE A 58 49.31 -13.70 -20.01
CA ILE A 58 48.53 -14.31 -18.92
C ILE A 58 48.28 -13.30 -17.80
N GLN A 59 49.31 -12.52 -17.42
CA GLN A 59 49.18 -11.53 -16.36
C GLN A 59 48.23 -10.41 -16.79
N GLY A 60 48.34 -9.93 -18.03
CA GLY A 60 47.41 -8.97 -18.61
C GLY A 60 45.96 -9.47 -18.62
N ALA A 61 45.72 -10.74 -18.99
CA ALA A 61 44.37 -11.32 -18.96
C ALA A 61 43.78 -11.40 -17.54
N ILE A 62 44.60 -11.72 -16.54
CA ILE A 62 44.21 -11.72 -15.12
C ILE A 62 43.92 -10.28 -14.67
N GLU A 63 44.76 -9.31 -15.03
CA GLU A 63 44.57 -7.89 -14.69
C GLU A 63 43.28 -7.33 -15.30
N GLU A 64 43.05 -7.55 -16.60
CA GLU A 64 41.86 -7.09 -17.30
C GLU A 64 40.59 -7.72 -16.71
N THR A 65 40.62 -9.00 -16.35
CA THR A 65 39.48 -9.66 -15.68
C THR A 65 39.21 -9.07 -14.30
N MET A 66 40.26 -8.74 -13.53
CA MET A 66 40.12 -8.11 -12.22
C MET A 66 39.43 -6.74 -12.37
N HIS A 67 39.90 -5.90 -13.29
CA HIS A 67 39.27 -4.61 -13.59
C HIS A 67 37.83 -4.78 -14.04
N ALA A 68 37.54 -5.75 -14.92
CA ALA A 68 36.17 -6.02 -15.36
C ALA A 68 35.24 -6.40 -14.19
N ILE A 69 35.67 -7.25 -13.27
CA ILE A 69 34.88 -7.59 -12.07
C ILE A 69 34.60 -6.33 -11.25
N LEU A 70 35.62 -5.51 -10.98
CA LEU A 70 35.47 -4.30 -10.15
C LEU A 70 34.62 -3.22 -10.83
N ASP A 71 34.84 -2.96 -12.12
CA ASP A 71 34.09 -1.98 -12.92
C ASP A 71 32.60 -2.33 -13.00
N TYR A 72 32.28 -3.63 -12.98
CA TYR A 72 30.92 -4.13 -13.01
C TYR A 72 30.24 -4.20 -11.63
N GLY A 73 30.93 -3.77 -10.57
CA GLY A 73 30.41 -3.72 -9.20
C GLY A 73 30.71 -4.95 -8.35
N GLY A 74 31.60 -5.83 -8.79
CA GLY A 74 32.12 -6.92 -7.98
C GLY A 74 32.96 -6.45 -6.79
N ASN A 75 33.14 -7.33 -5.82
CA ASN A 75 33.84 -7.02 -4.57
C ASN A 75 35.11 -7.89 -4.39
N ALA A 76 35.84 -7.64 -3.30
CA ALA A 76 37.06 -8.38 -3.00
C ALA A 76 36.83 -9.90 -2.81
N ASP A 77 35.66 -10.32 -2.33
CA ASP A 77 35.33 -11.73 -2.18
C ASP A 77 35.10 -12.40 -3.54
N ASP A 78 34.58 -11.67 -4.53
CA ASP A 78 34.48 -12.14 -5.92
C ASP A 78 35.87 -12.39 -6.51
N LEU A 79 36.78 -11.43 -6.35
CA LEU A 79 38.17 -11.55 -6.80
C LEU A 79 38.88 -12.73 -6.12
N ARG A 80 38.76 -12.83 -4.79
CA ARG A 80 39.37 -13.92 -4.01
C ARG A 80 38.81 -15.28 -4.41
N THR A 81 37.50 -15.39 -4.57
CA THR A 81 36.86 -16.69 -4.83
C THR A 81 37.09 -17.13 -6.27
N ALA A 82 36.87 -16.24 -7.25
CA ALA A 82 36.97 -16.58 -8.66
C ALA A 82 38.43 -16.67 -9.14
N MET A 83 39.28 -15.75 -8.67
CA MET A 83 40.63 -15.54 -9.21
C MET A 83 41.74 -15.86 -8.21
N GLY A 84 41.44 -16.02 -6.92
CA GLY A 84 42.48 -16.21 -5.90
C GLY A 84 43.28 -14.95 -5.59
N LEU A 85 42.79 -13.78 -6.02
CA LEU A 85 43.41 -12.50 -5.76
C LEU A 85 43.15 -12.05 -4.33
N VAL A 86 44.21 -11.63 -3.64
CA VAL A 86 44.16 -11.07 -2.29
C VAL A 86 44.90 -9.73 -2.25
N PRO A 87 44.53 -8.80 -1.36
CA PRO A 87 45.32 -7.61 -1.12
C PRO A 87 46.75 -7.97 -0.67
N GLU A 88 47.76 -7.26 -1.14
CA GLU A 88 49.17 -7.47 -0.78
C GLU A 88 49.40 -7.39 0.74
N ALA A 89 48.63 -6.56 1.43
CA ALA A 89 48.67 -6.45 2.89
C ALA A 89 48.24 -7.72 3.64
N GLU A 90 47.60 -8.68 2.97
CA GLU A 90 47.22 -9.99 3.52
C GLU A 90 48.28 -11.07 3.27
N ILE A 91 49.25 -10.85 2.38
CA ILE A 91 50.34 -11.79 2.10
C ILE A 91 51.36 -11.77 3.25
N ASP A 92 51.91 -12.95 3.58
CA ASP A 92 52.99 -13.08 4.55
C ASP A 92 54.22 -12.25 4.10
N PRO A 93 54.74 -11.34 4.95
CA PRO A 93 55.93 -10.56 4.62
C PRO A 93 57.13 -11.42 4.16
N ASP A 94 57.29 -12.64 4.66
CA ASP A 94 58.36 -13.53 4.25
C ASP A 94 58.22 -13.96 2.77
N ILE A 95 56.98 -14.11 2.28
CA ILE A 95 56.65 -14.43 0.86
C ILE A 95 56.89 -13.21 -0.04
N ILE A 96 56.61 -12.01 0.47
CA ILE A 96 56.90 -10.75 -0.23
C ILE A 96 58.42 -10.57 -0.35
N GLU A 97 59.18 -10.83 0.72
CA GLU A 97 60.65 -10.75 0.71
C GLU A 97 61.31 -11.81 -0.20
N SER A 98 60.69 -12.99 -0.34
CA SER A 98 61.17 -14.07 -1.20
C SER A 98 60.80 -13.93 -2.68
N ASP A 99 59.98 -12.93 -3.05
CA ASP A 99 59.44 -12.74 -4.41
C ASP A 99 58.62 -13.96 -4.90
N GLU A 100 57.99 -14.68 -3.97
CA GLU A 100 57.21 -15.89 -4.24
C GLU A 100 55.71 -15.59 -4.46
N HIS A 101 55.36 -14.32 -4.67
CA HIS A 101 54.00 -13.87 -5.03
C HIS A 101 53.98 -13.26 -6.43
N THR A 102 52.79 -13.13 -7.02
CA THR A 102 52.61 -12.47 -8.32
C THR A 102 51.79 -11.20 -8.15
N SER A 103 52.42 -10.03 -8.28
CA SER A 103 51.71 -8.74 -8.27
C SER A 103 50.86 -8.58 -9.53
N ILE A 104 49.61 -8.17 -9.39
CA ILE A 104 48.71 -7.89 -10.52
C ILE A 104 48.54 -6.37 -10.66
N ASP A 105 47.53 -5.77 -10.04
CA ASP A 105 47.30 -4.32 -10.05
C ASP A 105 46.42 -3.91 -8.84
N LEU A 106 46.28 -2.61 -8.57
CA LEU A 106 45.50 -2.02 -7.48
C LEU A 106 45.84 -2.55 -6.07
N GLY A 107 47.06 -3.08 -5.90
CA GLY A 107 47.50 -3.71 -4.65
C GLY A 107 46.92 -5.11 -4.43
N TYR A 108 46.35 -5.74 -5.45
CA TYR A 108 46.00 -7.15 -5.46
C TYR A 108 47.12 -8.01 -6.08
N CYS A 109 47.26 -9.21 -5.55
CA CYS A 109 48.29 -10.16 -5.93
C CYS A 109 47.80 -11.60 -5.75
N LEU A 110 48.49 -12.53 -6.42
CA LEU A 110 48.36 -13.96 -6.19
C LEU A 110 49.34 -14.35 -5.07
N ASP A 111 48.82 -15.05 -4.06
CA ASP A 111 49.61 -15.64 -2.97
C ASP A 111 50.31 -16.92 -3.44
N GLY A 112 51.30 -16.73 -4.32
CA GLY A 112 52.06 -17.80 -4.96
C GLY A 112 52.43 -17.48 -6.41
N GLN A 113 53.24 -18.35 -7.01
CA GLN A 113 53.63 -18.30 -8.41
C GLN A 113 52.63 -19.05 -9.29
N LEU A 114 52.43 -18.58 -10.52
CA LEU A 114 51.56 -19.26 -11.49
C LEU A 114 52.25 -20.53 -12.02
N THR A 115 51.65 -21.70 -11.78
CA THR A 115 52.24 -23.01 -12.12
C THR A 115 51.63 -23.68 -13.34
N GLY A 116 50.48 -23.23 -13.80
CA GLY A 116 49.80 -23.78 -14.96
C GLY A 116 48.65 -22.90 -15.42
N PHE A 117 48.38 -22.92 -16.72
CA PHE A 117 47.37 -22.12 -17.39
C PHE A 117 46.77 -22.90 -18.56
N GLU A 118 45.45 -22.86 -18.71
CA GLU A 118 44.71 -23.60 -19.74
C GLU A 118 43.50 -22.78 -20.19
N VAL A 119 43.40 -22.52 -21.50
CA VAL A 119 42.20 -21.92 -22.10
C VAL A 119 41.15 -23.01 -22.33
N LEU A 120 39.96 -22.85 -21.74
CA LEU A 120 38.90 -23.85 -21.84
C LEU A 120 38.18 -23.74 -23.20
N ASP A 121 37.78 -24.90 -23.74
CA ASP A 121 36.92 -24.97 -24.91
C ASP A 121 35.54 -24.35 -24.63
N ILE A 122 34.93 -23.72 -25.64
CA ILE A 122 33.62 -23.04 -25.49
C ILE A 122 32.55 -23.99 -24.93
N GLY A 123 32.59 -25.29 -25.28
CA GLY A 123 31.65 -26.27 -24.76
C GLY A 123 31.88 -26.68 -23.30
N GLU A 124 32.97 -26.28 -22.67
CA GLU A 124 33.23 -26.47 -21.23
C GLU A 124 32.74 -25.29 -20.39
N CYS A 125 32.49 -24.15 -21.03
CA CYS A 125 32.10 -22.90 -20.40
C CYS A 125 30.79 -22.33 -20.98
N ASP A 126 29.93 -23.16 -21.58
CA ASP A 126 28.64 -22.74 -22.13
C ASP A 126 27.71 -22.26 -21.01
N ILE A 127 27.32 -20.99 -21.07
CA ILE A 127 26.43 -20.36 -20.10
C ILE A 127 25.07 -21.08 -20.01
N LYS A 128 24.61 -21.73 -21.08
CA LYS A 128 23.33 -22.46 -21.10
C LYS A 128 23.35 -23.74 -20.27
N ASP A 129 24.54 -24.24 -19.95
CA ASP A 129 24.72 -25.33 -19.00
C ASP A 129 24.77 -24.83 -17.55
N ALA A 130 25.01 -23.52 -17.34
CA ALA A 130 25.03 -22.86 -16.04
C ALA A 130 23.66 -22.27 -15.64
N LEU A 131 23.00 -21.59 -16.59
CA LEU A 131 21.75 -20.86 -16.41
C LEU A 131 20.68 -21.33 -17.39
N ASN A 132 19.44 -21.32 -16.94
CA ASN A 132 18.30 -21.58 -17.83
C ASN A 132 17.95 -20.34 -18.68
N GLY A 133 17.12 -20.53 -19.72
CA GLY A 133 16.77 -19.45 -20.65
C GLY A 133 16.14 -18.22 -19.99
N HIS A 134 15.23 -18.40 -19.04
CA HIS A 134 14.60 -17.28 -18.32
C HIS A 134 15.60 -16.57 -17.40
N GLN A 135 16.50 -17.30 -16.74
CA GLN A 135 17.57 -16.68 -15.94
C GLN A 135 18.49 -15.82 -16.82
N ILE A 136 18.82 -16.29 -18.02
CA ILE A 136 19.58 -15.49 -19.00
C ILE A 136 18.79 -14.22 -19.35
N GLU A 137 17.50 -14.32 -19.66
CA GLU A 137 16.65 -13.14 -19.96
C GLU A 137 16.58 -12.14 -18.80
N ASN A 138 16.47 -12.64 -17.56
CA ASN A 138 16.48 -11.81 -16.36
C ASN A 138 17.83 -11.12 -16.15
N VAL A 139 18.95 -11.85 -16.27
CA VAL A 139 20.30 -11.28 -16.21
C VAL A 139 20.46 -10.21 -17.29
N MET A 140 20.04 -10.49 -18.53
CA MET A 140 20.06 -9.50 -19.62
C MET A 140 19.23 -8.27 -19.31
N THR A 141 18.14 -8.40 -18.54
CA THR A 141 17.37 -7.24 -18.07
C THR A 141 18.25 -6.33 -17.20
N ALA A 142 19.04 -6.87 -16.28
CA ALA A 142 20.00 -6.08 -15.49
C ALA A 142 21.08 -5.45 -16.38
N LEU A 143 21.70 -6.21 -17.28
CA LEU A 143 22.77 -5.73 -18.16
C LEU A 143 22.29 -4.56 -19.05
N ASN A 144 21.06 -4.63 -19.55
CA ASN A 144 20.50 -3.62 -20.44
C ASN A 144 19.98 -2.37 -19.71
N ASN A 145 19.58 -2.47 -18.45
CA ASN A 145 18.91 -1.37 -17.73
C ASN A 145 19.81 -0.68 -16.69
N LEU A 146 20.87 -1.33 -16.22
CA LEU A 146 21.71 -0.79 -15.15
C LEU A 146 23.02 -0.16 -15.68
N PRO A 147 23.54 0.86 -14.97
CA PRO A 147 24.91 1.32 -15.19
C PRO A 147 25.90 0.18 -14.86
N VAL A 148 27.04 0.18 -15.53
CA VAL A 148 28.02 -0.93 -15.52
C VAL A 148 28.33 -1.40 -14.09
N ASN A 149 28.59 -0.47 -13.17
CA ASN A 149 28.96 -0.75 -11.78
C ASN A 149 27.87 -1.38 -10.90
N LEU A 150 26.66 -1.61 -11.42
CA LEU A 150 25.57 -2.31 -10.72
C LEU A 150 25.17 -3.61 -11.42
N ARG A 151 25.74 -3.90 -12.59
CA ARG A 151 25.34 -5.02 -13.44
C ARG A 151 25.64 -6.36 -12.79
N LEU A 152 26.85 -6.56 -12.26
CA LEU A 152 27.24 -7.85 -11.69
C LEU A 152 26.48 -8.18 -10.39
N PRO A 153 26.34 -7.26 -9.41
CA PRO A 153 25.48 -7.50 -8.23
C PRO A 153 24.04 -7.88 -8.60
N ALA A 154 23.43 -7.16 -9.54
CA ALA A 154 22.06 -7.47 -9.97
C ALA A 154 21.95 -8.79 -10.73
N ALA A 155 22.92 -9.08 -11.60
CA ALA A 155 22.99 -10.33 -12.34
C ALA A 155 23.08 -11.53 -11.39
N LYS A 156 23.87 -11.44 -10.31
CA LYS A 156 23.94 -12.48 -9.27
C LYS A 156 22.58 -12.73 -8.63
N VAL A 157 21.87 -11.68 -8.19
CA VAL A 157 20.55 -11.83 -7.57
C VAL A 157 19.57 -12.51 -8.52
N LEU A 158 19.63 -12.18 -9.81
CA LEU A 158 18.74 -12.72 -10.85
C LEU A 158 19.11 -14.14 -11.31
N SER A 159 20.31 -14.62 -10.98
CA SER A 159 20.82 -15.94 -11.35
C SER A 159 20.85 -16.95 -10.21
N GLN A 160 20.63 -16.52 -8.96
CA GLN A 160 21.06 -17.25 -7.76
C GLN A 160 20.23 -18.48 -7.33
N ASP A 161 19.11 -18.79 -7.98
CA ASP A 161 18.37 -20.04 -7.74
C ASP A 161 17.62 -20.51 -8.99
N VAL A 162 17.89 -21.73 -9.44
CA VAL A 162 17.24 -22.32 -10.63
C VAL A 162 15.74 -22.55 -10.41
N GLU A 163 15.30 -22.62 -9.15
CA GLU A 163 13.88 -22.72 -8.77
C GLU A 163 13.18 -21.35 -8.68
N GLN A 164 13.92 -20.24 -8.64
CA GLN A 164 13.35 -18.89 -8.61
C GLN A 164 13.15 -18.36 -10.04
N ASP A 165 11.92 -18.50 -10.55
CA ASP A 165 11.53 -17.99 -11.86
C ASP A 165 10.92 -16.58 -11.72
N PHE A 166 11.76 -15.55 -11.78
CA PHE A 166 11.28 -14.18 -11.83
C PHE A 166 10.69 -13.89 -13.21
N THR A 167 9.51 -13.30 -13.23
CA THR A 167 8.98 -12.64 -14.43
C THR A 167 9.82 -11.43 -14.80
N GLU A 168 9.80 -11.03 -16.08
CA GLU A 168 10.47 -9.81 -16.57
C GLU A 168 10.17 -8.56 -15.71
N TRP A 169 8.92 -8.42 -15.26
CA TRP A 169 8.50 -7.31 -14.41
C TRP A 169 9.09 -7.38 -12.99
N GLN A 170 9.25 -8.57 -12.43
CA GLN A 170 9.92 -8.75 -11.13
C GLN A 170 11.42 -8.46 -11.27
N ALA A 171 12.07 -8.97 -12.32
CA ALA A 171 13.48 -8.68 -12.62
C ALA A 171 13.72 -7.18 -12.82
N TYR A 172 12.81 -6.48 -13.50
CA TYR A 172 12.85 -5.03 -13.63
C TYR A 172 12.75 -4.31 -12.28
N GLN A 173 11.89 -4.77 -11.35
CA GLN A 173 11.83 -4.17 -10.01
C GLN A 173 13.10 -4.40 -9.19
N ILE A 174 13.76 -5.55 -9.35
CA ILE A 174 15.07 -5.82 -8.74
C ILE A 174 16.10 -4.81 -9.27
N CYS A 175 16.14 -4.58 -10.59
CA CYS A 175 17.00 -3.55 -11.19
C CYS A 175 16.71 -2.17 -10.60
N LYS A 176 15.44 -1.77 -10.48
CA LYS A 176 15.07 -0.50 -9.86
C LYS A 176 15.48 -0.39 -8.40
N ALA A 177 15.52 -1.48 -7.65
CA ALA A 177 16.01 -1.46 -6.28
C ALA A 177 17.53 -1.18 -6.21
N PHE A 178 18.32 -1.72 -7.14
CA PHE A 178 19.74 -1.39 -7.27
C PHE A 178 19.96 0.07 -7.68
N GLU A 179 19.21 0.58 -8.67
CA GLU A 179 19.29 2.01 -9.06
C GLU A 179 18.95 2.96 -7.90
N ALA A 180 18.04 2.56 -7.02
CA ALA A 180 17.67 3.32 -5.83
C ALA A 180 18.75 3.30 -4.74
N GLY A 181 19.83 2.53 -4.91
CA GLY A 181 20.92 2.40 -3.94
C GLY A 181 20.57 1.55 -2.72
N ILE A 182 19.60 0.64 -2.84
CA ILE A 182 19.29 -0.32 -1.77
C ILE A 182 20.41 -1.37 -1.72
N GLU A 183 20.83 -1.74 -0.50
CA GLU A 183 21.89 -2.73 -0.28
C GLU A 183 21.54 -4.10 -0.91
N GLU A 184 22.52 -4.72 -1.58
CA GLU A 184 22.38 -6.03 -2.24
C GLU A 184 21.78 -7.09 -1.31
N ASP A 185 22.24 -7.19 -0.05
CA ASP A 185 21.71 -8.15 0.93
C ASP A 185 20.23 -7.91 1.24
N THR A 186 19.80 -6.64 1.29
CA THR A 186 18.41 -6.26 1.53
C THR A 186 17.56 -6.59 0.30
N ILE A 187 18.05 -6.31 -0.90
CA ILE A 187 17.37 -6.69 -2.15
C ILE A 187 17.20 -8.20 -2.18
N TYR A 188 18.30 -8.94 -2.06
CA TYR A 188 18.34 -10.40 -2.13
C TYR A 188 17.41 -11.05 -1.09
N ARG A 189 17.49 -10.65 0.18
CA ARG A 189 16.75 -11.35 1.25
C ARG A 189 15.29 -10.93 1.39
N LEU A 190 14.93 -9.71 0.99
CA LEU A 190 13.64 -9.10 1.37
C LEU A 190 12.82 -8.54 0.21
N ILE A 191 13.43 -8.24 -0.94
CA ILE A 191 12.70 -7.68 -2.10
C ILE A 191 12.61 -8.71 -3.22
N ALA A 192 13.72 -9.35 -3.57
CA ALA A 192 13.87 -10.36 -4.60
C ALA A 192 13.24 -11.70 -4.15
N ASN A 193 11.92 -11.72 -4.08
CA ASN A 193 11.15 -12.91 -3.73
C ASN A 193 10.17 -13.24 -4.87
N PRO A 194 10.29 -14.42 -5.53
CA PRO A 194 9.45 -14.80 -6.66
C PRO A 194 7.97 -14.99 -6.29
N ASP A 195 7.65 -15.22 -5.01
CA ASP A 195 6.26 -15.33 -4.53
C ASP A 195 5.55 -13.96 -4.48
N LEU A 196 6.31 -12.86 -4.53
CA LEU A 196 5.75 -11.51 -4.57
C LEU A 196 5.49 -11.08 -6.01
N ASN A 197 4.31 -10.55 -6.31
CA ASN A 197 4.10 -9.94 -7.61
C ASN A 197 4.92 -8.65 -7.77
N HIS A 198 5.16 -8.23 -9.01
CA HIS A 198 5.95 -7.02 -9.31
C HIS A 198 5.40 -5.74 -8.63
N GLY A 199 4.08 -5.67 -8.40
CA GLY A 199 3.47 -4.57 -7.67
C GLY A 199 3.89 -4.52 -6.19
N GLN A 200 3.96 -5.68 -5.53
CA GLN A 200 4.43 -5.79 -4.15
C GLN A 200 5.91 -5.42 -4.08
N MET A 201 6.74 -5.94 -4.98
CA MET A 201 8.18 -5.60 -5.05
C MET A 201 8.40 -4.09 -5.26
N ARG A 202 7.61 -3.47 -6.14
CA ARG A 202 7.68 -2.01 -6.37
C ARG A 202 7.38 -1.22 -5.11
N GLU A 203 6.32 -1.57 -4.38
CA GLU A 203 5.98 -0.84 -3.14
C GLU A 203 6.99 -1.13 -2.03
N LEU A 204 7.53 -2.36 -1.90
CA LEU A 204 8.61 -2.67 -0.97
C LEU A 204 9.87 -1.84 -1.26
N ARG A 205 10.26 -1.70 -2.52
CA ARG A 205 11.36 -0.80 -2.93
C ARG A 205 11.12 0.63 -2.45
N ARG A 206 9.93 1.18 -2.75
CA ARG A 206 9.57 2.56 -2.34
C ARG A 206 9.56 2.74 -0.83
N ILE A 207 9.09 1.74 -0.09
CA ILE A 207 9.14 1.71 1.38
C ILE A 207 10.59 1.68 1.87
N ALA A 208 11.47 0.88 1.25
CA ALA A 208 12.87 0.79 1.65
C ALA A 208 13.59 2.13 1.50
N GLU A 209 13.36 2.83 0.38
CA GLU A 209 13.85 4.20 0.15
C GLU A 209 13.32 5.16 1.24
N GLN A 210 12.02 5.11 1.52
CA GLN A 210 11.39 5.98 2.51
C GLN A 210 11.91 5.75 3.93
N MET A 211 12.22 4.49 4.28
CA MET A 211 12.79 4.07 5.55
C MET A 211 14.31 4.30 5.65
N GLY A 212 14.95 4.75 4.56
CA GLY A 212 16.39 5.03 4.53
C GLY A 212 17.25 3.78 4.53
N LEU A 213 16.74 2.62 4.06
CA LEU A 213 17.49 1.37 3.98
C LEU A 213 18.68 1.41 2.99
N THR A 214 18.88 2.53 2.31
CA THR A 214 20.06 2.85 1.51
C THR A 214 21.25 3.30 2.36
N SER A 215 21.05 3.58 3.66
CA SER A 215 22.10 4.00 4.59
C SER A 215 22.62 2.81 5.43
N PRO A 216 23.95 2.74 5.70
CA PRO A 216 24.51 1.72 6.57
C PRO A 216 24.09 1.88 8.05
N ASP A 217 23.68 3.09 8.47
CA ASP A 217 23.38 3.43 9.87
C ASP A 217 21.92 3.16 10.29
N VAL A 218 21.21 2.34 9.53
CA VAL A 218 19.78 2.09 9.77
C VAL A 218 19.55 1.30 11.05
N SER A 219 18.61 1.77 11.87
CA SER A 219 18.29 1.15 13.15
C SER A 219 17.82 -0.31 12.99
N PRO A 220 18.14 -1.22 13.94
CA PRO A 220 17.64 -2.58 13.93
C PRO A 220 16.10 -2.66 13.91
N TYR A 221 15.41 -1.69 14.54
CA TYR A 221 13.96 -1.58 14.52
C TYR A 221 13.41 -1.34 13.12
N THR A 222 14.03 -0.43 12.36
CA THR A 222 13.67 -0.15 10.97
C THR A 222 13.85 -1.40 10.09
N LYS A 223 14.96 -2.13 10.27
CA LYS A 223 15.20 -3.39 9.55
C LYS A 223 14.15 -4.46 9.90
N ASP A 224 13.77 -4.61 11.17
CA ASP A 224 12.71 -5.55 11.61
C ASP A 224 11.33 -5.19 11.06
N MET A 225 10.98 -3.90 11.06
CA MET A 225 9.73 -3.43 10.48
C MET A 225 9.67 -3.72 8.98
N PHE A 226 10.76 -3.46 8.24
CA PHE A 226 10.81 -3.78 6.81
C PHE A 226 10.69 -5.29 6.54
N LYS A 227 11.36 -6.14 7.33
CA LYS A 227 11.20 -7.60 7.27
C LYS A 227 9.74 -8.04 7.45
N THR A 228 9.00 -7.37 8.33
CA THR A 228 7.57 -7.65 8.52
C THR A 228 6.77 -7.35 7.25
N LEU A 229 7.04 -6.21 6.61
CA LEU A 229 6.38 -5.82 5.35
C LEU A 229 6.74 -6.76 4.19
N ALA A 230 7.99 -7.20 4.14
CA ALA A 230 8.54 -8.11 3.14
C ALA A 230 8.13 -9.59 3.30
N SER A 231 7.40 -9.94 4.37
CA SER A 231 7.02 -11.35 4.66
C SER A 231 6.07 -11.99 3.65
N GLY A 232 5.52 -11.22 2.70
CA GLY A 232 4.54 -11.67 1.71
C GLY A 232 3.09 -11.72 2.22
N GLY A 233 2.84 -11.41 3.48
CA GLY A 233 1.49 -11.38 4.06
C GLY A 233 0.62 -10.18 3.64
N TYR A 234 1.22 -9.15 3.04
CA TYR A 234 0.51 -7.92 2.64
C TYR A 234 0.36 -7.83 1.13
N ASP A 235 -0.84 -7.50 0.66
CA ASP A 235 -1.10 -7.24 -0.74
C ASP A 235 -0.53 -5.88 -1.21
N VAL A 236 -0.62 -5.63 -2.52
CA VAL A 236 -0.10 -4.39 -3.15
C VAL A 236 -0.77 -3.14 -2.58
N GLU A 237 -2.09 -3.20 -2.32
CA GLU A 237 -2.83 -2.02 -1.86
C GLU A 237 -2.43 -1.68 -0.43
N LYS A 238 -2.27 -2.68 0.42
CA LYS A 238 -1.82 -2.50 1.79
C LYS A 238 -0.42 -1.91 1.87
N LEU A 239 0.51 -2.39 1.03
CA LEU A 239 1.87 -1.83 0.93
C LEU A 239 1.85 -0.40 0.39
N ARG A 240 1.01 -0.11 -0.63
CA ARG A 240 0.84 1.24 -1.19
C ARG A 240 0.33 2.23 -0.13
N GLN A 241 -0.68 1.85 0.64
CA GLN A 241 -1.21 2.70 1.71
C GLN A 241 -0.20 2.87 2.85
N THR A 242 0.55 1.83 3.19
CA THR A 242 1.66 1.90 4.14
C THR A 242 2.72 2.92 3.69
N HIS A 243 3.16 2.83 2.43
CA HIS A 243 4.11 3.78 1.85
C HIS A 243 3.56 5.21 1.87
N GLY A 244 2.31 5.41 1.44
CA GLY A 244 1.66 6.73 1.44
C GLY A 244 1.54 7.33 2.84
N LEU A 245 1.25 6.51 3.84
CA LEU A 245 1.18 6.90 5.24
C LEU A 245 2.57 7.24 5.81
N MET A 246 3.60 6.44 5.51
CA MET A 246 5.00 6.75 5.87
C MET A 246 5.48 8.06 5.27
N LYS A 247 5.08 8.36 4.03
CA LYS A 247 5.38 9.65 3.38
C LYS A 247 4.74 10.81 4.13
N ALA A 248 3.43 10.72 4.40
CA ALA A 248 2.71 11.76 5.15
C ALA A 248 3.28 11.97 6.56
N ALA A 249 3.59 10.88 7.27
CA ALA A 249 4.18 10.95 8.61
C ALA A 249 5.55 11.66 8.58
N LYS A 250 6.42 11.32 7.62
CA LYS A 250 7.73 11.99 7.45
C LYS A 250 7.59 13.47 7.13
N GLU A 251 6.65 13.85 6.26
CA GLU A 251 6.38 15.26 5.92
C GLU A 251 5.90 16.08 7.13
N LYS A 252 5.23 15.42 8.09
CA LYS A 252 4.80 16.02 9.37
C LYS A 252 5.81 15.85 10.50
N GLU A 253 7.02 15.33 10.22
CA GLU A 253 8.06 15.02 11.20
C GLU A 253 7.59 14.07 12.33
N ILE A 254 6.65 13.17 12.01
CA ILE A 254 6.09 12.17 12.92
C ILE A 254 6.75 10.82 12.66
N SER A 255 7.11 10.12 13.74
CA SER A 255 7.60 8.74 13.65
C SER A 255 6.48 7.81 13.20
N PHE A 256 6.77 6.92 12.26
CA PHE A 256 5.79 5.93 11.81
C PHE A 256 5.49 4.92 12.92
N ASP A 257 4.23 4.86 13.33
CA ASP A 257 3.78 3.91 14.34
C ASP A 257 3.55 2.52 13.71
N ARG A 258 4.17 1.48 14.28
CA ARG A 258 4.00 0.09 13.82
C ARG A 258 2.56 -0.37 13.99
N ASP A 259 1.83 0.17 14.95
CA ASP A 259 0.43 -0.19 15.18
C ASP A 259 -0.49 0.25 14.03
N TRP A 260 -0.08 1.22 13.20
CA TRP A 260 -0.79 1.52 11.95
C TRP A 260 -0.84 0.33 10.99
N LEU A 261 0.08 -0.63 11.09
CA LEU A 261 0.05 -1.86 10.28
C LEU A 261 -1.11 -2.80 10.64
N LYS A 262 -1.76 -2.63 11.80
CA LYS A 262 -2.94 -3.42 12.22
C LYS A 262 -4.22 -3.03 11.49
N LEU A 263 -4.27 -1.79 10.98
CA LEU A 263 -5.41 -1.26 10.25
C LEU A 263 -5.63 -2.04 8.95
N ASP A 264 -6.73 -1.84 8.25
CA ASP A 264 -6.88 -2.22 6.83
C ASP A 264 -6.38 -1.09 5.91
N SER A 265 -6.53 -1.25 4.59
CA SER A 265 -6.06 -0.25 3.61
C SER A 265 -6.89 1.05 3.63
N ASP A 266 -8.20 0.96 3.85
CA ASP A 266 -9.09 2.12 3.87
C ASP A 266 -8.90 2.93 5.16
N GLN A 267 -8.74 2.26 6.30
CA GLN A 267 -8.40 2.85 7.59
C GLN A 267 -7.03 3.55 7.53
N MET A 268 -6.01 2.93 6.93
CA MET A 268 -4.72 3.60 6.70
C MET A 268 -4.86 4.88 5.88
N ASN A 269 -5.70 4.86 4.84
CA ASN A 269 -5.95 6.05 4.04
C ASN A 269 -6.67 7.15 4.85
N ALA A 270 -7.59 6.76 5.75
CA ALA A 270 -8.23 7.71 6.67
C ALA A 270 -7.23 8.33 7.66
N VAL A 271 -6.31 7.54 8.24
CA VAL A 271 -5.22 8.08 9.09
C VAL A 271 -4.32 9.02 8.29
N ARG A 272 -3.94 8.63 7.08
CA ARG A 272 -3.11 9.45 6.18
C ARG A 272 -3.79 10.79 5.86
N TYR A 273 -5.08 10.77 5.55
CA TYR A 273 -5.88 11.98 5.33
C TYR A 273 -5.88 12.87 6.59
N GLY A 274 -6.13 12.29 7.76
CA GLY A 274 -6.09 13.00 9.04
C GLY A 274 -4.73 13.65 9.32
N LEU A 275 -3.63 12.94 9.09
CA LEU A 275 -2.27 13.49 9.23
C LEU A 275 -2.04 14.69 8.30
N ILE A 276 -2.38 14.56 7.02
CA ILE A 276 -2.19 15.63 6.03
C ILE A 276 -2.99 16.88 6.42
N SER A 277 -4.20 16.67 6.92
CA SER A 277 -5.14 17.71 7.34
C SER A 277 -4.97 18.22 8.78
N ASP A 278 -3.87 17.87 9.45
CA ASP A 278 -3.54 18.35 10.81
C ASP A 278 -4.58 17.98 11.88
N VAL A 279 -5.22 16.81 11.73
CA VAL A 279 -6.03 16.21 12.80
C VAL A 279 -5.14 15.92 14.01
N PRO A 280 -5.58 16.22 15.25
CA PRO A 280 -4.80 15.98 16.46
C PRO A 280 -4.32 14.53 16.61
N MET A 281 -3.06 14.35 17.02
CA MET A 281 -2.42 13.03 17.13
C MET A 281 -3.03 12.13 18.21
N ASP A 282 -3.63 12.69 19.25
CA ASP A 282 -4.38 11.93 20.25
C ASP A 282 -5.60 11.23 19.62
N VAL A 283 -6.30 11.90 18.71
CA VAL A 283 -7.40 11.29 17.95
C VAL A 283 -6.88 10.21 16.99
N LEU A 284 -5.79 10.49 16.26
CA LEU A 284 -5.22 9.51 15.33
C LEU A 284 -4.65 8.27 16.05
N ALA A 285 -4.20 8.43 17.30
CA ALA A 285 -3.75 7.32 18.14
C ALA A 285 -4.92 6.39 18.53
N ASP A 286 -6.11 6.94 18.77
CA ASP A 286 -7.31 6.16 19.10
C ASP A 286 -7.79 5.29 17.93
N TYR A 287 -7.41 5.59 16.69
CA TYR A 287 -7.74 4.77 15.52
C TYR A 287 -6.97 3.43 15.47
N THR A 288 -5.82 3.35 16.14
CA THR A 288 -4.82 2.27 15.95
C THR A 288 -5.25 0.90 16.45
N ASP A 289 -6.30 0.82 17.28
CA ASP A 289 -6.87 -0.45 17.74
C ASP A 289 -7.83 -1.09 16.73
N GLY A 290 -8.16 -0.38 15.64
CA GLY A 290 -9.04 -0.82 14.58
C GLY A 290 -10.53 -0.84 14.95
N SER A 291 -10.91 -0.24 16.08
CA SER A 291 -12.31 -0.18 16.55
C SER A 291 -13.22 0.67 15.64
N TYR A 292 -12.65 1.67 14.96
CA TYR A 292 -13.37 2.55 14.04
C TYR A 292 -13.33 2.02 12.60
N SER A 293 -14.45 2.03 11.87
CA SER A 293 -14.40 1.82 10.42
C SER A 293 -13.73 2.99 9.70
N ALA A 294 -13.19 2.77 8.49
CA ALA A 294 -12.54 3.84 7.71
C ALA A 294 -13.47 5.03 7.41
N ASP A 295 -14.74 4.77 7.11
CA ASP A 295 -15.72 5.82 6.88
C ASP A 295 -16.00 6.63 8.17
N HIS A 296 -16.00 5.96 9.33
CA HIS A 296 -16.16 6.61 10.62
C HIS A 296 -14.95 7.48 10.97
N MET A 297 -13.72 6.96 10.81
CA MET A 297 -12.50 7.75 10.94
C MET A 297 -12.54 8.99 10.02
N THR A 298 -13.03 8.84 8.80
CA THR A 298 -13.17 9.94 7.83
C THR A 298 -14.17 10.99 8.33
N ALA A 299 -15.32 10.59 8.86
CA ALA A 299 -16.31 11.53 9.40
C ALA A 299 -15.77 12.29 10.63
N LEU A 300 -15.05 11.61 11.53
CA LEU A 300 -14.39 12.25 12.67
C LEU A 300 -13.31 13.24 12.22
N ASN A 301 -12.50 12.87 11.22
CA ASN A 301 -11.50 13.77 10.64
C ASN A 301 -12.16 15.01 10.04
N ILE A 302 -13.22 14.86 9.23
CA ILE A 302 -13.96 15.99 8.65
C ILE A 302 -14.51 16.90 9.76
N ALA A 303 -15.15 16.32 10.78
CA ALA A 303 -15.70 17.09 11.89
C ALA A 303 -14.63 17.94 12.60
N LEU A 304 -13.45 17.38 12.85
CA LEU A 304 -12.33 18.10 13.47
C LEU A 304 -11.75 19.18 12.55
N ILE A 305 -11.58 18.89 11.25
CA ILE A 305 -11.07 19.84 10.25
C ILE A 305 -11.99 21.05 10.12
N GLU A 306 -13.31 20.84 10.19
CA GLU A 306 -14.33 21.89 10.14
C GLU A 306 -14.49 22.66 11.47
N GLY A 307 -13.75 22.26 12.51
CA GLY A 307 -13.77 22.93 13.81
C GLY A 307 -14.99 22.60 14.67
N MET A 308 -15.58 21.41 14.51
CA MET A 308 -16.66 20.94 15.38
C MET A 308 -16.21 20.98 16.86
N GLU A 309 -17.05 21.54 17.72
CA GLU A 309 -16.75 21.66 19.14
C GLU A 309 -16.73 20.29 19.84
N LYS A 310 -15.99 20.21 20.96
CA LYS A 310 -15.76 18.98 21.71
C LYS A 310 -17.04 18.16 22.01
N PRO A 311 -18.17 18.75 22.46
CA PRO A 311 -19.38 17.96 22.70
C PRO A 311 -19.96 17.31 21.45
N GLY A 312 -19.74 17.90 20.26
CA GLY A 312 -20.11 17.31 18.98
C GLY A 312 -19.21 16.13 18.64
N ILE A 313 -17.89 16.30 18.82
CA ILE A 313 -16.92 15.22 18.61
C ILE A 313 -17.20 14.03 19.54
N GLU A 314 -17.46 14.27 20.83
CA GLU A 314 -17.76 13.21 21.81
C GLU A 314 -19.02 12.37 21.43
N ARG A 315 -19.97 12.94 20.67
CA ARG A 315 -21.13 12.21 20.15
C ARG A 315 -20.78 11.31 18.96
N LEU A 316 -19.71 11.65 18.23
CA LEU A 316 -19.23 10.87 17.10
C LEU A 316 -18.20 9.80 17.51
N THR A 317 -17.55 9.87 18.67
CA THR A 317 -16.49 8.92 19.08
C THR A 317 -16.98 7.54 19.53
N ASN A 318 -18.25 7.19 19.35
CA ASN A 318 -18.74 5.85 19.70
C ASN A 318 -18.51 4.87 18.54
N PRO A 319 -17.54 3.93 18.62
CA PRO A 319 -17.21 3.02 17.52
C PRO A 319 -18.34 2.06 17.14
N ASP A 320 -19.35 1.87 18.00
CA ASP A 320 -20.51 1.01 17.73
C ASP A 320 -21.55 1.65 16.80
N LEU A 321 -21.37 2.93 16.42
CA LEU A 321 -22.27 3.62 15.50
C LEU A 321 -22.18 3.02 14.10
N SER A 322 -23.35 2.80 13.47
CA SER A 322 -23.40 2.51 12.04
C SER A 322 -22.96 3.74 11.24
N ILE A 323 -22.47 3.54 10.01
CA ILE A 323 -22.05 4.65 9.17
C ILE A 323 -23.19 5.64 8.90
N GLU A 324 -24.41 5.14 8.74
CA GLU A 324 -25.59 5.98 8.59
C GLU A 324 -25.87 6.80 9.85
N GLN A 325 -25.65 6.24 11.05
CA GLN A 325 -25.78 6.97 12.31
C GLN A 325 -24.71 8.05 12.45
N VAL A 326 -23.45 7.75 12.12
CA VAL A 326 -22.35 8.73 12.15
C VAL A 326 -22.68 9.95 11.28
N TRP A 327 -23.13 9.73 10.04
CA TRP A 327 -23.51 10.83 9.16
C TRP A 327 -24.77 11.56 9.63
N ALA A 328 -25.77 10.86 10.17
CA ALA A 328 -26.95 11.49 10.72
C ALA A 328 -26.61 12.42 11.89
N PHE A 329 -25.70 11.98 12.78
CA PHE A 329 -25.24 12.77 13.92
C PHE A 329 -24.45 13.97 13.45
N TYR A 330 -23.48 13.77 12.55
CA TYR A 330 -22.69 14.84 11.96
C TYR A 330 -23.57 15.92 11.33
N GLN A 331 -24.60 15.55 10.55
CA GLN A 331 -25.53 16.52 9.96
C GLN A 331 -26.38 17.26 11.01
N ALA A 332 -26.80 16.58 12.07
CA ALA A 332 -27.57 17.23 13.14
C ALA A 332 -26.72 18.27 13.88
N ILE A 333 -25.46 17.94 14.17
CA ILE A 333 -24.53 18.81 14.90
C ILE A 333 -24.11 20.01 14.04
N THR A 334 -23.60 19.77 12.83
CA THR A 334 -23.09 20.83 11.93
C THR A 334 -24.18 21.79 11.43
N GLY A 335 -25.45 21.36 11.48
CA GLY A 335 -26.58 22.21 11.14
C GLY A 335 -26.68 23.47 12.01
N GLY A 336 -26.11 23.48 13.23
CA GLY A 336 -26.04 24.65 14.12
C GLY A 336 -27.41 25.19 14.57
N ARG A 337 -28.47 24.40 14.42
CA ARG A 337 -29.88 24.79 14.66
C ARG A 337 -30.45 24.25 15.95
N PHE A 338 -29.82 23.23 16.53
CA PHE A 338 -30.32 22.50 17.69
C PHE A 338 -29.55 22.87 18.95
N THR A 339 -30.24 22.90 20.08
CA THR A 339 -29.60 23.04 21.41
C THR A 339 -28.93 21.74 21.83
N GLU A 340 -28.03 21.77 22.81
CA GLU A 340 -27.41 20.55 23.37
C GLU A 340 -28.46 19.51 23.83
N GLU A 341 -29.54 19.97 24.48
CA GLU A 341 -30.64 19.10 24.91
C GLU A 341 -31.36 18.42 23.73
N GLN A 342 -31.48 19.12 22.61
CA GLN A 342 -32.04 18.57 21.37
C GLN A 342 -31.05 17.61 20.70
N LEU A 343 -29.75 17.90 20.74
CA LEU A 343 -28.71 17.01 20.23
C LEU A 343 -28.62 15.72 21.05
N ASP A 344 -28.81 15.75 22.37
CA ASP A 344 -28.88 14.54 23.21
C ASP A 344 -30.02 13.60 22.77
N ILE A 345 -31.09 14.16 22.21
CA ILE A 345 -32.24 13.41 21.70
C ILE A 345 -31.96 12.89 20.28
N LEU A 346 -31.37 13.71 19.41
CA LEU A 346 -31.08 13.35 18.02
C LEU A 346 -29.90 12.39 17.88
N CYS A 347 -28.93 12.47 18.80
CA CYS A 347 -27.71 11.67 18.80
C CYS A 347 -27.78 10.47 19.77
N ASP A 348 -28.94 9.81 19.86
CA ASP A 348 -29.12 8.60 20.68
C ASP A 348 -28.74 7.34 19.88
N PRO A 349 -27.59 6.69 20.14
CA PRO A 349 -27.10 5.55 19.34
C PRO A 349 -28.05 4.35 19.33
N THR A 350 -29.01 4.27 20.25
CA THR A 350 -29.95 3.16 20.35
C THR A 350 -31.12 3.27 19.36
N ARG A 351 -31.28 4.43 18.70
CA ARG A 351 -32.37 4.67 17.76
C ARG A 351 -32.01 4.30 16.31
N PRO A 352 -32.98 3.79 15.53
CA PRO A 352 -32.81 3.65 14.09
C PRO A 352 -32.66 5.02 13.40
N VAL A 353 -31.83 5.09 12.35
CA VAL A 353 -31.58 6.34 11.60
C VAL A 353 -32.85 6.97 11.06
N ALA A 354 -33.77 6.17 10.49
CA ALA A 354 -35.05 6.70 10.00
C ALA A 354 -35.89 7.38 11.10
N VAL A 355 -35.80 6.89 12.35
CA VAL A 355 -36.48 7.50 13.50
C VAL A 355 -35.79 8.83 13.86
N MET A 356 -34.46 8.85 13.88
CA MET A 356 -33.68 10.08 14.12
C MET A 356 -33.98 11.16 13.08
N GLU A 357 -34.07 10.79 11.80
CA GLU A 357 -34.40 11.70 10.71
C GLU A 357 -35.80 12.30 10.86
N ALA A 358 -36.81 11.47 11.19
CA ALA A 358 -38.16 11.94 11.47
C ALA A 358 -38.17 12.90 12.68
N MET A 359 -37.47 12.58 13.76
CA MET A 359 -37.34 13.44 14.94
C MET A 359 -36.67 14.77 14.62
N ARG A 360 -35.60 14.75 13.81
CA ARG A 360 -34.91 15.96 13.31
C ARG A 360 -35.87 16.85 12.54
N THR A 361 -36.71 16.26 11.68
CA THR A 361 -37.76 16.96 10.95
C THR A 361 -38.76 17.62 11.92
N GLY A 362 -39.20 16.91 12.96
CA GLY A 362 -40.12 17.48 13.96
C GLY A 362 -39.53 18.67 14.73
N LEU A 363 -38.30 18.55 15.21
CA LEU A 363 -37.61 19.68 15.86
C LEU A 363 -37.40 20.85 14.90
N THR A 364 -37.15 20.59 13.62
CA THR A 364 -37.02 21.64 12.58
C THR A 364 -38.33 22.39 12.36
N PHE A 365 -39.48 21.73 12.50
CA PHE A 365 -40.81 22.37 12.46
C PHE A 365 -41.19 23.09 13.76
N GLY A 366 -40.30 23.12 14.76
CA GLY A 366 -40.53 23.80 16.03
C GLY A 366 -41.38 23.01 17.02
N VAL A 367 -41.53 21.70 16.81
CA VAL A 367 -42.15 20.80 17.80
C VAL A 367 -41.24 20.71 19.01
N ASP A 368 -41.80 20.74 20.22
CA ASP A 368 -41.02 20.64 21.45
C ASP A 368 -40.43 19.23 21.66
N ALA A 369 -39.32 19.16 22.40
CA ALA A 369 -38.59 17.92 22.65
C ALA A 369 -39.42 16.81 23.31
N GLN A 370 -40.38 17.15 24.20
CA GLN A 370 -41.22 16.15 24.85
C GLN A 370 -42.21 15.54 23.86
N THR A 371 -42.84 16.36 23.02
CA THR A 371 -43.72 15.86 21.97
C THR A 371 -42.96 15.02 20.95
N VAL A 372 -41.74 15.42 20.58
CA VAL A 372 -40.88 14.63 19.69
C VAL A 372 -40.60 13.25 20.28
N LEU A 373 -40.12 13.18 21.52
CA LEU A 373 -39.84 11.92 22.22
C LEU A 373 -41.09 11.06 22.39
N ARG A 374 -42.24 11.67 22.72
CA ARG A 374 -43.52 10.97 22.90
C ARG A 374 -43.95 10.21 21.65
N LEU A 375 -43.79 10.82 20.48
CA LEU A 375 -44.18 10.22 19.19
C LEU A 375 -43.11 9.26 18.64
N ALA A 376 -41.90 9.27 19.22
CA ALA A 376 -40.79 8.39 18.87
C ALA A 376 -40.64 7.17 19.81
N ASP A 377 -41.69 6.81 20.55
CA ASP A 377 -41.68 5.70 21.53
C ASP A 377 -41.71 4.29 20.89
N GLY A 378 -41.71 4.22 19.56
CA GLY A 378 -41.80 3.00 18.77
C GLY A 378 -43.23 2.59 18.39
N SER A 379 -44.24 3.37 18.79
CA SER A 379 -45.65 3.12 18.42
C SER A 379 -45.95 3.48 16.96
N PHE A 380 -45.15 4.36 16.36
CA PHE A 380 -45.35 4.89 15.01
C PHE A 380 -44.16 4.56 14.11
N ALA A 381 -44.44 4.27 12.84
CA ALA A 381 -43.42 4.18 11.79
C ALA A 381 -42.86 5.58 11.46
N PRO A 382 -41.62 5.71 10.94
CA PRO A 382 -41.01 6.99 10.62
C PRO A 382 -41.89 7.91 9.75
N GLU A 383 -42.56 7.37 8.74
CA GLU A 383 -43.45 8.15 7.87
C GLU A 383 -44.70 8.65 8.60
N GLN A 384 -45.20 7.88 9.57
CA GLN A 384 -46.31 8.34 10.43
C GLN A 384 -45.82 9.45 11.37
N MET A 385 -44.60 9.31 11.92
CA MET A 385 -44.00 10.34 12.77
C MET A 385 -43.86 11.67 12.02
N GLU A 386 -43.40 11.66 10.77
CA GLU A 386 -43.29 12.87 9.94
C GLU A 386 -44.64 13.60 9.78
N SER A 387 -45.71 12.88 9.44
CA SER A 387 -47.07 13.45 9.37
C SER A 387 -47.52 14.02 10.72
N LEU A 388 -47.27 13.31 11.82
CA LEU A 388 -47.64 13.76 13.16
C LEU A 388 -46.83 14.98 13.60
N TYR A 389 -45.55 15.08 13.25
CA TYR A 389 -44.72 16.24 13.53
C TYR A 389 -45.12 17.46 12.69
N LEU A 390 -45.47 17.25 11.42
CA LEU A 390 -46.06 18.30 10.58
C LEU A 390 -47.39 18.81 11.14
N ALA A 391 -48.19 17.94 11.76
CA ALA A 391 -49.41 18.35 12.47
C ALA A 391 -49.09 19.08 13.78
N ALA A 392 -48.17 18.56 14.58
CA ALA A 392 -47.79 19.13 15.88
C ALA A 392 -47.11 20.50 15.78
N GLY A 393 -46.36 20.76 14.71
CA GLY A 393 -45.75 22.07 14.45
C GLY A 393 -46.72 23.11 13.89
N ASP A 394 -47.95 22.71 13.57
CA ASP A 394 -48.98 23.58 13.02
C ASP A 394 -49.71 24.33 14.14
N LYS A 395 -49.82 25.66 14.00
CA LYS A 395 -50.44 26.53 15.01
C LYS A 395 -51.94 26.32 15.13
N ASP A 396 -52.57 25.78 14.10
CA ASP A 396 -54.01 25.51 14.08
C ASP A 396 -54.37 24.17 14.73
N ILE A 397 -53.38 23.36 15.11
CA ILE A 397 -53.57 22.05 15.74
C ILE A 397 -53.27 22.14 17.23
N THR A 398 -54.29 21.88 18.05
CA THR A 398 -54.15 21.79 19.51
C THR A 398 -53.61 20.41 19.94
N PRO A 399 -53.04 20.27 21.15
CA PRO A 399 -52.60 18.96 21.67
C PRO A 399 -53.72 17.91 21.66
N GLU A 400 -54.97 18.30 21.96
CA GLU A 400 -56.12 17.41 21.93
C GLU A 400 -56.47 16.95 20.50
N MET A 401 -56.34 17.85 19.52
CA MET A 401 -56.51 17.49 18.10
C MET A 401 -55.40 16.55 17.63
N LEU A 402 -54.15 16.80 18.04
CA LEU A 402 -53.02 15.94 17.74
C LEU A 402 -53.23 14.51 18.27
N ASP A 403 -53.76 14.36 19.48
CA ASP A 403 -54.08 13.05 20.05
C ASP A 403 -55.17 12.29 19.28
N VAL A 404 -56.09 13.01 18.61
CA VAL A 404 -57.07 12.38 17.71
C VAL A 404 -56.39 11.87 16.44
N ILE A 405 -55.45 12.62 15.88
CA ILE A 405 -54.70 12.24 14.67
C ILE A 405 -53.73 11.08 14.97
N ALA A 406 -53.10 11.08 16.14
CA ALA A 406 -52.08 10.13 16.59
C ALA A 406 -52.65 8.71 16.85
N ASP A 407 -52.89 7.97 15.77
CA ASP A 407 -53.36 6.57 15.82
C ASP A 407 -52.53 5.69 14.91
N ALA A 408 -51.75 4.79 15.52
CA ALA A 408 -50.82 3.90 14.83
C ALA A 408 -51.49 2.96 13.81
N SER A 409 -52.83 2.81 13.85
CA SER A 409 -53.56 2.03 12.84
C SER A 409 -53.81 2.79 11.53
N LEU A 410 -53.63 4.11 11.51
CA LEU A 410 -53.80 4.96 10.33
C LEU A 410 -52.53 5.01 9.48
N LYS A 411 -52.67 5.18 8.17
CA LYS A 411 -51.54 5.50 7.29
C LYS A 411 -51.17 6.99 7.38
N PRO A 412 -49.94 7.38 7.00
CA PRO A 412 -49.53 8.78 6.97
C PRO A 412 -50.51 9.69 6.21
N GLU A 413 -50.99 9.25 5.04
CA GLU A 413 -51.92 10.06 4.22
C GLU A 413 -53.29 10.26 4.90
N GLN A 414 -53.68 9.33 5.77
CA GLN A 414 -54.89 9.44 6.56
C GLN A 414 -54.70 10.41 7.73
N MET A 415 -53.53 10.40 8.36
CA MET A 415 -53.18 11.39 9.39
C MET A 415 -53.17 12.81 8.80
N ASP A 416 -52.59 12.98 7.61
CA ASP A 416 -52.59 14.26 6.89
C ASP A 416 -54.02 14.71 6.53
N ALA A 417 -54.89 13.79 6.12
CA ALA A 417 -56.29 14.10 5.85
C ALA A 417 -57.02 14.61 7.10
N LEU A 418 -56.85 13.94 8.25
CA LEU A 418 -57.44 14.39 9.52
C LEU A 418 -56.89 15.76 9.94
N LYS A 419 -55.59 16.01 9.73
CA LYS A 419 -54.99 17.34 9.94
C LYS A 419 -55.70 18.41 9.10
N ILE A 420 -55.90 18.13 7.80
CA ILE A 420 -56.59 19.06 6.89
C ILE A 420 -58.03 19.32 7.33
N SER A 421 -58.76 18.29 7.80
CA SER A 421 -60.12 18.45 8.32
C SER A 421 -60.16 19.39 9.54
N PHE A 422 -59.18 19.32 10.44
CA PHE A 422 -59.05 20.28 11.54
C PHE A 422 -58.73 21.70 11.06
N GLN A 423 -57.82 21.87 10.09
CA GLN A 423 -57.50 23.17 9.49
C GLN A 423 -58.70 23.82 8.80
N GLN A 424 -59.64 23.02 8.29
CA GLN A 424 -60.89 23.51 7.69
C GLN A 424 -61.97 23.86 8.74
N GLY A 425 -61.66 23.77 10.03
CA GLY A 425 -62.56 24.11 11.12
C GLY A 425 -63.44 22.96 11.63
N GLY A 426 -63.09 21.70 11.32
CA GLY A 426 -63.78 20.52 11.84
C GLY A 426 -63.65 20.41 13.37
N SER A 427 -64.73 20.02 14.06
CA SER A 427 -64.65 19.75 15.50
C SER A 427 -64.02 18.39 15.78
N ILE A 428 -63.53 18.17 17.01
CA ILE A 428 -62.99 16.86 17.45
C ILE A 428 -64.00 15.73 17.18
N ALA A 429 -65.29 15.96 17.42
CA ALA A 429 -66.33 14.95 17.19
C ALA A 429 -66.52 14.61 15.70
N ASP A 430 -66.40 15.62 14.82
CA ASP A 430 -66.54 15.42 13.37
C ASP A 430 -65.35 14.63 12.82
N VAL A 431 -64.14 15.01 13.23
CA VAL A 431 -62.90 14.33 12.78
C VAL A 431 -62.78 12.93 13.38
N GLU A 432 -63.25 12.69 14.60
CA GLU A 432 -63.37 11.33 15.15
C GLU A 432 -64.35 10.45 14.36
N ALA A 433 -65.47 11.01 13.91
CA ALA A 433 -66.43 10.28 13.08
C ALA A 433 -65.83 9.94 11.71
N GLU A 434 -65.10 10.89 11.11
CA GLU A 434 -64.34 10.69 9.88
C GLU A 434 -63.30 9.57 10.05
N LYS A 435 -62.46 9.66 11.09
CA LYS A 435 -61.46 8.64 11.46
C LYS A 435 -62.06 7.24 11.61
N LYS A 436 -63.26 7.11 12.20
CA LYS A 436 -63.98 5.83 12.32
C LYS A 436 -64.41 5.23 10.98
N SER A 437 -64.61 6.06 9.96
CA SER A 437 -64.97 5.63 8.60
C SER A 437 -63.77 5.25 7.73
N MET A 438 -62.55 5.64 8.15
CA MET A 438 -61.33 5.36 7.39
C MET A 438 -60.93 3.88 7.45
N PRO A 439 -60.45 3.31 6.33
CA PRO A 439 -59.94 1.94 6.31
C PRO A 439 -58.67 1.83 7.17
N ARG A 440 -58.70 0.97 8.18
CA ARG A 440 -57.55 0.76 9.08
C ARG A 440 -56.48 -0.09 8.42
N SER A 441 -55.21 0.25 8.66
CA SER A 441 -54.10 -0.63 8.28
C SER A 441 -53.96 -1.77 9.29
N VAL A 442 -53.57 -2.96 8.81
CA VAL A 442 -53.18 -4.08 9.68
C VAL A 442 -51.76 -3.79 10.16
N LYS A 443 -51.56 -3.77 11.50
CA LYS A 443 -50.32 -3.42 12.20
C LYS A 443 -49.04 -3.68 11.38
N TYR A 444 -48.29 -2.62 11.10
CA TYR A 444 -46.88 -2.68 10.69
C TYR A 444 -45.98 -2.99 11.90
N ALA A 445 -46.23 -4.11 12.58
CA ALA A 445 -45.28 -4.61 13.57
C ALA A 445 -44.37 -5.64 12.86
N GLY A 446 -43.22 -5.18 12.33
CA GLY A 446 -42.12 -6.11 11.97
C GLY A 446 -41.53 -6.05 10.57
N GLN A 447 -41.69 -4.98 9.79
CA GLN A 447 -41.03 -4.85 8.47
C GLN A 447 -40.15 -3.59 8.36
N ALA A 448 -39.28 -3.34 9.34
CA ALA A 448 -38.22 -2.35 9.16
C ALA A 448 -37.16 -2.84 8.13
N GLY A 449 -36.79 -4.12 8.15
CA GLY A 449 -35.61 -4.60 7.41
C GLY A 449 -35.71 -4.84 5.90
N LYS A 450 -36.73 -4.36 5.17
CA LYS A 450 -36.84 -4.61 3.70
C LYS A 450 -37.00 -3.37 2.82
N ALA A 451 -37.52 -2.26 3.34
CA ALA A 451 -37.56 -0.99 2.61
C ALA A 451 -36.17 -0.30 2.59
N ASP A 452 -35.37 -0.53 3.64
CA ASP A 452 -34.02 -0.01 3.79
C ASP A 452 -33.09 -0.42 2.65
N ALA A 453 -33.22 -1.65 2.11
CA ALA A 453 -32.37 -2.13 1.02
C ALA A 453 -32.55 -1.35 -0.31
N ILE A 454 -33.74 -0.78 -0.55
CA ILE A 454 -34.09 -0.10 -1.81
C ILE A 454 -33.85 1.42 -1.72
N ARG A 455 -33.97 2.02 -0.53
CA ARG A 455 -33.57 3.42 -0.29
C ARG A 455 -32.05 3.56 -0.10
N SER A 456 -31.41 2.59 0.56
CA SER A 456 -29.95 2.53 0.76
C SER A 456 -29.19 2.49 -0.57
N THR A 457 -29.67 1.73 -1.56
CA THR A 457 -29.06 1.72 -2.91
C THR A 457 -29.16 3.08 -3.60
N LYS A 458 -30.27 3.80 -3.44
CA LYS A 458 -30.50 5.09 -4.10
C LYS A 458 -29.72 6.25 -3.47
N LEU A 459 -29.60 6.26 -2.14
CA LEU A 459 -28.75 7.21 -1.39
C LEU A 459 -27.26 6.94 -1.61
N HIS A 460 -26.86 5.67 -1.71
CA HIS A 460 -25.50 5.29 -2.08
C HIS A 460 -25.16 5.73 -3.50
N GLU A 461 -26.08 5.62 -4.47
CA GLU A 461 -25.89 6.14 -5.83
C GLU A 461 -25.78 7.67 -5.85
N THR A 462 -26.60 8.41 -5.09
CA THR A 462 -26.51 9.89 -5.07
C THR A 462 -25.28 10.41 -4.31
N ALA A 463 -24.86 9.73 -3.24
CA ALA A 463 -23.61 10.04 -2.53
C ALA A 463 -22.38 9.68 -3.37
N LYS A 464 -22.43 8.59 -4.15
CA LYS A 464 -21.40 8.23 -5.13
C LYS A 464 -21.32 9.25 -6.27
N GLU A 465 -22.46 9.65 -6.85
CA GLU A 465 -22.52 10.69 -7.89
C GLU A 465 -22.02 12.05 -7.36
N SER A 466 -22.29 12.39 -6.10
CA SER A 466 -21.79 13.62 -5.49
C SER A 466 -20.29 13.54 -5.14
N ARG A 467 -19.76 12.36 -4.78
CA ARG A 467 -18.32 12.09 -4.62
C ARG A 467 -17.60 12.14 -5.97
N GLU A 468 -18.17 11.56 -7.03
CA GLU A 468 -17.63 11.62 -8.39
C GLU A 468 -17.64 13.06 -8.92
N ALA A 469 -18.71 13.83 -8.69
CA ALA A 469 -18.77 15.24 -9.06
C ALA A 469 -17.77 16.12 -8.28
N SER A 470 -17.50 15.81 -7.00
CA SER A 470 -16.51 16.54 -6.18
C SER A 470 -15.08 16.15 -6.54
N ALA A 471 -14.85 14.88 -6.91
CA ALA A 471 -13.57 14.42 -7.47
C ALA A 471 -13.34 15.02 -8.87
N GLN A 472 -14.40 15.16 -9.69
CA GLN A 472 -14.33 15.81 -11.00
C GLN A 472 -14.01 17.30 -10.90
N LEU A 473 -14.65 18.03 -9.98
CA LEU A 473 -14.35 19.44 -9.74
C LEU A 473 -12.95 19.68 -9.16
N GLY A 474 -12.37 18.70 -8.44
CA GLY A 474 -10.96 18.68 -8.05
C GLY A 474 -10.00 18.34 -9.19
N SER A 475 -10.45 17.57 -10.18
CA SER A 475 -9.65 17.16 -11.35
C SER A 475 -9.77 18.12 -12.55
N GLU A 476 -10.85 18.89 -12.67
CA GLU A 476 -11.09 19.85 -13.78
C GLU A 476 -10.24 21.13 -13.66
N SER A 477 -9.49 21.29 -12.56
CA SER A 477 -8.39 22.25 -12.47
C SER A 477 -7.09 21.75 -13.14
N HIS A 478 -7.03 20.49 -13.58
CA HIS A 478 -5.89 19.88 -14.26
C HIS A 478 -6.37 18.86 -15.31
N GLY A 479 -7.04 19.33 -16.36
CA GLY A 479 -7.70 18.45 -17.32
C GLY A 479 -7.67 18.93 -18.76
N ASP A 480 -6.62 19.62 -19.19
CA ASP A 480 -6.30 19.74 -20.62
C ASP A 480 -4.80 19.49 -20.80
N LYS A 481 -4.48 18.35 -21.41
CA LYS A 481 -3.15 17.73 -21.70
C LYS A 481 -2.65 16.70 -20.69
N ALA A 482 -3.21 15.49 -20.74
CA ALA A 482 -2.50 14.27 -20.34
C ALA A 482 -3.14 13.04 -21.01
N VAL A 483 -2.94 12.91 -22.32
CA VAL A 483 -2.90 11.62 -23.00
C VAL A 483 -1.48 11.54 -23.56
N GLU A 484 -0.78 10.45 -23.25
CA GLU A 484 0.68 10.23 -23.39
C GLU A 484 1.54 10.73 -22.22
N ARG A 485 1.63 9.89 -21.18
CA ARG A 485 2.90 9.50 -20.52
C ARG A 485 2.59 8.58 -19.33
N GLU A 486 2.36 7.32 -19.65
CA GLU A 486 2.49 6.22 -18.69
C GLU A 486 3.90 5.66 -18.90
N GLU A 487 4.91 6.40 -18.43
CA GLU A 487 6.30 6.00 -18.29
C GLU A 487 7.06 7.14 -17.58
N LEU A 488 7.84 6.75 -16.55
CA LEU A 488 8.78 7.56 -15.75
C LEU A 488 8.18 8.33 -14.55
N GLU A 489 8.13 7.65 -13.41
CA GLU A 489 8.75 8.06 -12.12
C GLU A 489 8.76 6.93 -11.07
#